data_AF-A0A4Q5P368-F1
#
_entry.id   AF-A0A4Q5P368-F1
#
_cell.length_a   1.000
_cell.length_b   1.000
_cell.length_c   1.000
_cell.angle_alpha   90.00
_cell.angle_beta   90.00
_cell.angle_gamma   90.00
#
_symmetry.space_group_name_H-M   'P 1'
#
loop_
_entity.id
_entity.type
_entity.pdbx_description
1 polymer ?
#
loop_
_entity_poly.entity_id
_entity_poly.type
_entity_poly.pdbx_seq_one_letter_code
_entity_poly.pdbx_strand_id
1 'polypeptide(L)'
;EFSWNQRFDKVSKSILQMNAVFMPMAAVVSGRVWQSLPAADKELITKAVKSTLDAQIDELAGAEPALIENFKGTSVPVRQVATKDTEAVIAEFDKIWLPKAPVLAELRKVGATL
;
A
#
# COMPACT_ATOMS: atom_id res chain seq x y z
N GLU A 1 1.37 10.56 -6.39
CA GLU A 1 2.51 11.35 -6.92
C GLU A 1 3.65 10.53 -7.54
N PHE A 2 4.22 9.51 -6.86
CA PHE A 2 5.44 8.84 -7.33
C PHE A 2 5.37 8.26 -8.76
N SER A 3 4.32 7.53 -9.11
CA SER A 3 4.19 6.88 -10.43
C SER A 3 4.00 7.85 -11.60
N TRP A 4 3.31 8.98 -11.37
CA TRP A 4 3.18 10.05 -12.37
C TRP A 4 4.48 10.84 -12.51
N ASN A 5 5.12 11.19 -11.40
CA ASN A 5 6.33 12.01 -11.41
C ASN A 5 7.53 11.27 -12.05
N GLN A 6 7.57 9.94 -11.96
CA GLN A 6 8.59 9.12 -12.63
C GLN A 6 8.31 8.84 -14.12
N ARG A 7 7.16 9.31 -14.64
CA ARG A 7 6.80 9.25 -16.07
C ARG A 7 6.93 7.87 -16.70
N PHE A 8 6.47 6.83 -15.99
CA PHE A 8 6.46 5.46 -16.54
C PHE A 8 5.60 5.34 -17.82
N ASP A 9 4.68 6.28 -18.06
CA ASP A 9 3.95 6.44 -19.32
C ASP A 9 4.87 6.63 -20.53
N LYS A 10 6.10 7.11 -20.34
CA LYS A 10 7.05 7.39 -21.43
C LYS A 10 7.91 6.21 -21.84
N VAL A 11 8.05 5.21 -20.98
CA VAL A 11 8.94 4.07 -21.21
C VAL A 11 8.20 2.74 -21.25
N SER A 12 6.98 2.68 -20.71
CA SER A 12 6.16 1.47 -20.68
C SER A 12 5.38 1.30 -21.98
N LYS A 13 5.33 0.06 -22.49
CA LYS A 13 4.46 -0.30 -23.63
C LYS A 13 3.01 -0.51 -23.24
N SER A 14 2.75 -0.78 -21.96
CA SER A 14 1.42 -1.00 -21.38
C SER A 14 1.46 -0.83 -19.87
N ILE A 15 0.33 -0.47 -19.28
CA ILE A 15 0.11 -0.43 -17.83
C ILE A 15 -0.97 -1.45 -17.46
N LEU A 16 -0.70 -2.28 -16.46
CA LEU A 16 -1.67 -3.23 -15.92
C LEU A 16 -2.15 -2.73 -14.55
N GLN A 17 -3.42 -2.38 -14.44
CA GLN A 17 -4.05 -2.07 -13.16
C GLN A 17 -4.49 -3.38 -12.51
N MET A 18 -3.71 -3.82 -11.52
CA MET A 18 -3.89 -5.13 -10.88
C MET A 18 -4.34 -5.03 -9.42
N ASN A 19 -4.00 -3.93 -8.74
CA ASN A 19 -4.18 -3.74 -7.30
C ASN A 19 -3.75 -4.98 -6.49
N ALA A 20 -2.66 -5.63 -6.95
CA ALA A 20 -2.27 -6.98 -6.52
C ALA A 20 -1.55 -7.01 -5.16
N VAL A 21 -1.00 -5.88 -4.72
CA VAL A 21 -0.25 -5.78 -3.46
C VAL A 21 -0.62 -4.49 -2.76
N PHE A 22 -0.98 -4.59 -1.49
CA PHE A 22 -1.06 -3.46 -0.58
C PHE A 22 0.32 -3.23 0.05
N MET A 23 0.85 -2.01 -0.06
CA MET A 23 2.15 -1.63 0.51
C MET A 23 1.93 -0.74 1.74
N PRO A 24 1.84 -1.31 2.96
CA PRO A 24 1.69 -0.53 4.17
C PRO A 24 2.95 0.28 4.45
N MET A 25 2.78 1.45 5.06
CA MET A 25 3.87 2.26 5.61
C MET A 25 3.85 2.19 7.14
N ALA A 26 5.03 2.13 7.74
CA ALA A 26 5.21 2.20 9.18
C ALA A 26 6.19 3.32 9.51
N ALA A 27 5.74 4.28 10.33
CA ALA A 27 6.64 5.26 10.92
C ALA A 27 7.49 4.56 12.00
N VAL A 28 8.81 4.65 11.84
CA VAL A 28 9.77 4.03 12.76
C VAL A 28 10.60 5.08 13.47
N VAL A 29 10.89 4.83 14.74
CA VAL A 29 11.81 5.63 15.55
C VAL A 29 12.91 4.72 16.09
N SER A 30 14.13 5.24 16.23
CA SER A 30 15.22 4.52 16.86
C SER A 30 14.80 4.08 18.27
N GLY A 31 14.84 2.77 18.55
CA GLY A 31 14.47 2.23 19.85
C GLY A 31 15.33 2.80 20.99
N ARG A 32 16.61 3.09 20.72
CA ARG A 32 17.53 3.73 21.67
C ARG A 32 17.07 5.16 22.02
N VAL A 33 16.68 5.93 21.02
CA VAL A 33 16.19 7.30 21.23
C VAL A 33 14.86 7.24 21.96
N TRP A 34 13.94 6.38 21.50
CA TRP A 34 12.63 6.22 22.11
C TRP A 34 12.71 5.92 23.61
N GLN A 35 13.62 5.04 24.03
CA GLN A 35 13.80 4.72 25.45
C GLN A 35 14.14 5.95 26.30
N SER A 36 14.95 6.87 25.79
CA SER A 36 15.37 8.09 26.51
C SER A 36 14.29 9.18 26.60
N LEU A 37 13.20 9.08 25.85
CA LEU A 37 12.15 10.09 25.84
C LEU A 37 11.25 10.00 27.09
N PRO A 38 10.86 11.15 27.68
CA PRO A 38 9.79 11.24 28.67
C PRO A 38 8.47 10.63 28.17
N ALA A 39 7.61 10.18 29.08
CA ALA A 39 6.32 9.60 28.74
C ALA A 39 5.41 10.59 27.98
N ALA A 40 5.40 11.86 28.39
CA ALA A 40 4.63 12.92 27.74
C ALA A 40 5.06 13.12 26.26
N ASP A 41 6.35 13.08 25.99
CA ASP A 41 6.87 13.24 24.62
C ASP A 41 6.54 12.03 23.75
N LYS A 42 6.63 10.81 24.32
CA LYS A 42 6.20 9.58 23.63
C LYS A 42 4.73 9.64 23.24
N GLU A 43 3.87 10.09 24.15
CA GLU A 43 2.44 10.23 23.89
C GLU A 43 2.18 11.27 22.80
N LEU A 44 2.81 12.45 22.91
CA LEU A 44 2.69 13.52 21.91
C LEU A 44 3.11 13.04 20.51
N ILE A 45 4.28 12.40 20.40
CA ILE A 45 4.80 11.87 19.14
C ILE A 45 3.84 10.80 18.59
N THR A 46 3.38 9.88 19.43
CA THR A 46 2.45 8.81 19.00
C THR A 46 1.17 9.40 18.42
N LYS A 47 0.58 10.40 19.10
CA LYS A 47 -0.64 11.07 18.64
C LYS A 47 -0.42 11.82 17.32
N ALA A 48 0.68 12.57 17.21
CA ALA A 48 1.01 13.34 16.01
C ALA A 48 1.26 12.42 14.80
N VAL A 49 2.02 11.34 15.01
CA VAL A 49 2.29 10.34 13.98
C VAL A 49 1.00 9.67 13.52
N LYS A 50 0.16 9.21 14.45
CA LYS A 50 -1.13 8.60 14.11
C LYS A 50 -1.98 9.53 13.25
N SER A 51 -2.16 10.77 13.69
CA SER A 51 -2.94 11.76 12.95
C SER A 51 -2.39 12.02 11.54
N THR A 52 -1.06 12.01 11.39
CA THR A 52 -0.42 12.23 10.09
C THR A 52 -0.58 11.01 9.18
N LEU A 53 -0.47 9.79 9.73
CA LEU A 53 -0.67 8.55 8.98
C LEU A 53 -2.12 8.42 8.51
N ASP A 54 -3.09 8.73 9.37
CA ASP A 54 -4.52 8.71 9.02
C ASP A 54 -4.79 9.67 7.84
N ALA A 55 -4.27 10.90 7.90
CA ALA A 55 -4.40 11.86 6.81
C ALA A 55 -3.71 11.41 5.50
N GLN A 56 -2.53 10.77 5.59
CA GLN A 56 -1.86 10.23 4.40
C GLN A 56 -2.61 9.06 3.76
N ILE A 57 -3.27 8.22 4.56
CA ILE A 57 -4.11 7.13 4.05
C ILE A 57 -5.27 7.72 3.24
N ASP A 58 -5.97 8.71 3.79
CA ASP A 58 -7.09 9.38 3.12
C ASP A 58 -6.64 10.07 1.82
N GLU A 59 -5.50 10.77 1.85
CA GLU A 59 -4.94 11.42 0.67
C GLU A 59 -4.58 10.42 -0.44
N LEU A 60 -3.88 9.33 -0.08
CA LEU A 60 -3.49 8.30 -1.06
C LEU A 60 -4.69 7.61 -1.68
N ALA A 61 -5.68 7.22 -0.86
CA ALA A 61 -6.90 6.60 -1.34
C ALA A 61 -7.70 7.56 -2.24
N GLY A 62 -7.77 8.85 -1.88
CA GLY A 62 -8.44 9.87 -2.69
C GLY A 62 -7.72 10.22 -3.99
N ALA A 63 -6.39 10.11 -4.04
CA ALA A 63 -5.58 10.48 -5.20
C ALA A 63 -5.51 9.38 -6.28
N GLU A 64 -5.69 8.11 -5.92
CA GLU A 64 -5.56 6.97 -6.85
C GLU A 64 -6.49 7.09 -8.08
N PRO A 65 -7.78 7.44 -7.97
CA PRO A 65 -8.66 7.57 -9.14
C PRO A 65 -8.17 8.61 -10.14
N ALA A 66 -7.75 9.80 -9.67
CA ALA A 66 -7.25 10.87 -10.53
C ALA A 66 -5.97 10.46 -11.24
N LEU A 67 -5.10 9.70 -10.57
CA LEU A 67 -3.89 9.16 -11.15
C LEU A 67 -4.19 8.15 -12.28
N ILE A 68 -5.19 7.28 -12.10
CA ILE A 68 -5.62 6.32 -13.13
C ILE A 68 -6.14 7.08 -14.36
N GLU A 69 -6.97 8.11 -14.16
CA GLU A 69 -7.48 8.94 -15.27
C GLU A 69 -6.36 9.66 -16.03
N ASN A 70 -5.36 10.18 -15.32
CA ASN A 70 -4.17 10.76 -15.96
C ASN A 70 -3.46 9.76 -16.87
N PHE A 71 -3.31 8.49 -16.45
CA PHE A 71 -2.70 7.45 -17.28
C PHE A 71 -3.56 7.07 -18.49
N LYS A 72 -4.89 6.97 -18.31
CA LYS A 72 -5.82 6.71 -19.44
C LYS A 72 -5.81 7.83 -20.48
N GLY A 73 -5.52 9.07 -20.08
CA GLY A 73 -5.36 10.21 -20.98
C GLY A 73 -4.06 10.21 -21.80
N THR A 74 -3.14 9.28 -21.54
CA THR A 74 -1.88 9.15 -22.30
C THR A 74 -2.02 8.18 -23.48
N SER A 75 -0.96 8.05 -24.28
CA SER A 75 -0.89 7.07 -25.38
C SER A 75 -0.54 5.65 -24.92
N VAL A 76 -0.20 5.41 -23.64
CA VAL A 76 0.10 4.06 -23.16
C VAL A 76 -1.19 3.30 -22.85
N PRO A 77 -1.39 2.08 -23.38
CA PRO A 77 -2.59 1.31 -23.10
C PRO A 77 -2.63 0.88 -21.63
N VAL A 78 -3.69 1.28 -20.93
CA VAL A 78 -3.99 0.86 -19.56
C VAL A 78 -5.03 -0.25 -19.58
N ARG A 79 -4.77 -1.36 -18.89
CA ARG A 79 -5.68 -2.53 -18.83
C ARG A 79 -5.95 -2.93 -17.39
N GLN A 80 -7.21 -3.10 -17.04
CA GLN A 80 -7.61 -3.72 -15.78
C GLN A 80 -7.40 -5.24 -15.88
N VAL A 81 -6.74 -5.83 -14.88
CA VAL A 81 -6.63 -7.29 -14.74
C VAL A 81 -7.80 -7.79 -13.89
N ALA A 82 -8.41 -8.90 -14.29
CA ALA A 82 -9.50 -9.50 -13.54
C ALA A 82 -8.95 -10.27 -12.34
N THR A 83 -9.59 -10.14 -11.17
CA THR A 83 -9.14 -10.79 -9.93
C THR A 83 -9.02 -12.31 -10.08
N LYS A 84 -9.93 -12.94 -10.84
CA LYS A 84 -9.90 -14.38 -11.14
C LYS A 84 -8.58 -14.84 -11.76
N ASP A 85 -7.91 -13.98 -12.52
CA ASP A 85 -6.65 -14.30 -13.21
C ASP A 85 -5.47 -14.36 -12.21
N THR A 86 -5.69 -13.96 -10.95
CA THR A 86 -4.67 -13.92 -9.89
C THR A 86 -4.78 -15.04 -8.86
N GLU A 87 -5.89 -15.79 -8.84
CA GLU A 87 -6.20 -16.80 -7.81
C GLU A 87 -5.12 -17.87 -7.68
N ALA A 88 -4.62 -18.39 -8.81
CA ALA A 88 -3.57 -19.40 -8.83
C ALA A 88 -2.26 -18.87 -8.22
N VAL A 89 -1.89 -17.62 -8.51
CA VAL A 89 -0.68 -16.99 -7.99
C VAL A 89 -0.82 -16.72 -6.49
N ILE A 90 -2.00 -16.29 -6.03
CA ILE A 90 -2.28 -16.09 -4.61
C ILE A 90 -2.18 -17.42 -3.84
N ALA A 91 -2.68 -18.53 -4.41
CA ALA A 91 -2.57 -19.85 -3.79
C ALA A 91 -1.11 -20.31 -3.65
N GLU A 92 -0.25 -20.07 -4.65
CA GLU A 92 1.18 -20.37 -4.55
C GLU A 92 1.89 -19.47 -3.52
N PHE A 93 1.53 -18.19 -3.46
CA PHE A 93 2.04 -17.28 -2.44
C PHE A 93 1.70 -17.79 -1.03
N ASP A 94 0.47 -18.25 -0.82
CA ASP A 94 0.02 -18.76 0.49
C ASP A 94 0.77 -20.00 0.97
N LYS A 95 1.06 -20.93 0.06
CA LYS A 95 1.85 -22.13 0.38
C LYS A 95 3.20 -21.76 0.98
N ILE A 96 3.80 -20.66 0.51
CA ILE A 96 5.11 -20.20 0.97
C ILE A 96 4.99 -19.37 2.26
N TRP A 97 4.02 -18.47 2.32
CA TRP A 97 3.99 -17.40 3.32
C TRP A 97 3.11 -17.66 4.53
N LEU A 98 2.02 -18.43 4.41
CA LEU A 98 1.19 -18.77 5.58
C LEU A 98 2.01 -19.46 6.70
N PRO A 99 2.94 -20.40 6.40
CA PRO A 99 3.77 -21.00 7.45
C PRO A 99 4.78 -20.01 8.07
N LYS A 100 5.18 -18.96 7.34
CA LYS A 100 6.22 -18.00 7.77
C LYS A 100 5.63 -16.78 8.48
N ALA A 101 4.39 -16.42 8.13
CA ALA A 101 3.68 -15.28 8.67
C ALA A 101 2.25 -15.71 9.04
N PRO A 102 2.05 -16.39 10.19
CA PRO A 102 0.73 -16.89 10.59
C PRO A 102 -0.34 -15.80 10.70
N VAL A 103 0.07 -14.55 10.97
CA VAL A 103 -0.80 -13.36 10.99
C VAL A 103 -1.58 -13.15 9.68
N LEU A 104 -1.07 -13.65 8.55
CA LEU A 104 -1.74 -13.56 7.26
C LEU A 104 -3.12 -14.23 7.26
N ALA A 105 -3.32 -15.30 8.04
CA ALA A 105 -4.62 -15.97 8.13
C ALA A 105 -5.69 -15.05 8.74
N GLU A 106 -5.35 -14.30 9.79
CA GLU A 106 -6.26 -13.34 10.41
C GLU A 106 -6.43 -12.09 9.55
N LEU A 107 -5.36 -11.57 8.94
CA LEU A 107 -5.43 -10.43 8.03
C LEU A 107 -6.36 -10.71 6.83
N ARG A 108 -6.39 -11.94 6.32
CA ARG A 108 -7.33 -12.34 5.27
C ARG A 108 -8.78 -12.31 5.74
N LYS A 109 -9.06 -12.76 6.97
CA LYS A 109 -10.41 -12.70 7.54
C LYS A 109 -10.86 -11.25 7.66
N VAL A 110 -10.00 -10.37 8.18
CA VAL A 110 -10.30 -8.93 8.28
C VAL A 110 -10.48 -8.32 6.89
N GLY A 111 -9.58 -8.60 5.95
CA GLY A 111 -9.66 -8.08 4.58
C GLY A 111 -10.94 -8.50 3.84
N ALA A 112 -11.51 -9.67 4.15
CA ALA A 112 -12.78 -10.11 3.58
C ALA A 112 -14.01 -9.37 4.14
N THR A 113 -13.84 -8.51 5.16
CA THR A 113 -14.93 -7.72 5.77
C THR A 113 -14.93 -6.24 5.38
N LEU A 114 -13.93 -5.81 4.60
CA LEU A 114 -13.78 -4.44 4.08
C LEU A 114 -14.37 -4.35 2.67
#